data_AF-A0A8T5TMN6-F1
#
_entry.id   AF-A0A8T5TMN6-F1
#
_cell.length_a   1.000
_cell.length_b   1.000
_cell.length_c   1.000
_cell.angle_alpha   90.00
_cell.angle_beta   90.00
_cell.angle_gamma   90.00
#
_symmetry.space_group_name_H-M   'P 1'
#
loop_
_entity.id
_entity.type
_entity.pdbx_description
1 polymer ?
#
loop_
_entity_poly.entity_id
_entity_poly.type
_entity_poly.pdbx_seq_one_letter_code
_entity_poly.pdbx_strand_id
1 'polypeptide(L)'
;MSSISKRMKFYEKSTNYVLSPNIPLIIRIDGRSFHTFTEDLEKPFDSKFISMMNSIGIALCNEITGFKLAYIQSDEISLLIYANSIEESWFKNKFYKIISISAGLASAVGMQWKYKNNFKKETIITFDSRAFVIPQNDVINYFIWR
;
A
#
# COMPACT_ATOMS: atom_id res chain seq x y z
N MET A 1 36.43 -4.78 8.31
CA MET A 1 35.35 -4.45 7.35
C MET A 1 35.61 -3.08 6.75
N SER A 2 35.82 -3.01 5.42
CA SER A 2 36.48 -1.92 4.68
C SER A 2 35.76 -0.56 4.74
N SER A 3 36.55 0.53 4.65
CA SER A 3 36.10 1.94 4.71
C SER A 3 34.99 2.27 3.71
N ILE A 4 34.96 1.61 2.55
CA ILE A 4 33.94 1.85 1.51
C ILE A 4 32.54 1.40 1.93
N SER A 5 32.41 0.25 2.60
CA SER A 5 31.11 -0.24 3.06
C SER A 5 30.49 0.69 4.10
N LYS A 6 31.31 1.23 5.02
CA LYS A 6 30.86 2.24 5.99
C LYS A 6 30.37 3.51 5.30
N ARG A 7 31.08 3.97 4.26
CA ARG A 7 30.71 5.17 3.49
C ARG A 7 29.41 4.96 2.69
N MET A 8 29.22 3.83 2.04
CA MET A 8 27.96 3.54 1.33
C MET A 8 26.77 3.45 2.30
N LYS A 9 26.93 2.75 3.44
CA LYS A 9 25.89 2.68 4.49
C LYS A 9 25.55 4.06 5.08
N PHE A 10 26.52 4.95 5.18
CA PHE A 10 26.29 6.32 5.63
C PHE A 10 25.36 7.07 4.67
N TYR A 11 25.60 6.97 3.36
CA TYR A 11 24.72 7.58 2.35
C TYR A 11 23.32 6.97 2.35
N GLU A 12 23.19 5.64 2.41
CA GLU A 12 21.87 4.97 2.50
C GLU A 12 21.07 5.42 3.74
N LYS A 13 21.75 5.66 4.86
CA LYS A 13 21.09 6.10 6.10
C LYS A 13 20.43 7.48 5.95
N SER A 14 20.93 8.34 5.07
CA SER A 14 20.41 9.71 4.90
C SER A 14 18.97 9.78 4.42
N THR A 15 18.49 8.73 3.74
CA THR A 15 17.11 8.62 3.25
C THR A 15 16.29 7.55 3.99
N ASN A 16 16.84 6.97 5.06
CA ASN A 16 16.22 5.88 5.80
C ASN A 16 15.34 6.42 6.93
N TYR A 17 14.22 7.04 6.54
CA TYR A 17 13.22 7.55 7.47
C TYR A 17 12.51 6.40 8.19
N VAL A 18 12.31 6.57 9.50
CA VAL A 18 11.54 5.66 10.34
C VAL A 18 10.36 6.45 10.90
N LEU A 19 9.14 5.98 10.66
CA LEU A 19 7.94 6.61 11.19
C LEU A 19 7.82 6.35 12.69
N SER A 20 7.37 7.36 13.44
CA SER A 20 7.22 7.27 14.89
C SER A 20 6.32 6.09 15.29
N PRO A 21 6.75 5.21 16.22
CA PRO A 21 5.89 4.15 16.75
C PRO A 21 4.78 4.75 17.63
N ASN A 22 3.80 3.92 18.01
CA ASN A 22 2.70 4.27 18.93
C ASN A 22 1.79 5.40 18.43
N ILE A 23 1.83 5.67 17.13
CA ILE A 23 0.95 6.60 16.44
C ILE A 23 0.28 5.83 15.29
N PRO A 24 -1.03 5.99 15.08
CA PRO A 24 -1.70 5.40 13.92
C PRO A 24 -0.98 5.73 12.60
N LEU A 25 -0.78 4.71 11.80
CA LEU A 25 -0.17 4.79 10.48
C LEU A 25 -1.25 4.53 9.42
N ILE A 26 -1.35 5.45 8.46
CA ILE A 26 -2.14 5.25 7.26
C ILE A 26 -1.20 4.85 6.12
N ILE A 27 -1.58 3.80 5.38
CA ILE A 27 -0.99 3.48 4.08
C ILE A 27 -2.10 3.63 3.05
N ARG A 28 -1.87 4.46 2.05
CA ARG A 28 -2.80 4.67 0.93
C ARG A 28 -2.14 4.22 -0.35
N ILE A 29 -2.81 3.31 -1.05
CA ILE A 29 -2.35 2.67 -2.27
C ILE A 29 -3.32 3.05 -3.37
N ASP A 30 -2.83 3.52 -4.50
CA ASP A 30 -3.63 4.16 -5.54
C ASP A 30 -3.19 3.66 -6.92
N GLY A 31 -4.17 3.38 -7.79
CA GLY A 31 -3.97 2.76 -9.09
C GLY A 31 -3.37 3.73 -10.10
N ARG A 32 -2.14 3.49 -10.54
CA ARG A 32 -1.49 4.40 -11.50
C ARG A 32 -2.11 4.27 -12.88
N SER A 33 -2.61 5.39 -13.42
CA SER A 33 -3.20 5.48 -14.77
C SER A 33 -4.44 4.57 -14.95
N PHE A 34 -5.19 4.36 -13.87
CA PHE A 34 -6.37 3.50 -13.91
C PHE A 34 -7.54 4.08 -14.71
N HIS A 35 -7.57 5.39 -14.98
CA HIS A 35 -8.51 5.96 -15.96
C HIS A 35 -8.41 5.25 -17.32
N THR A 36 -7.19 5.03 -17.83
CA THR A 36 -6.96 4.30 -19.09
C THR A 36 -7.24 2.81 -18.94
N PHE A 37 -6.99 2.22 -17.76
CA PHE A 37 -7.30 0.81 -17.50
C PHE A 37 -8.81 0.55 -17.49
N THR A 38 -9.58 1.46 -16.90
CA THR A 38 -11.02 1.32 -16.63
C THR A 38 -11.92 1.79 -17.77
N GLU A 39 -11.37 2.34 -18.86
CA GLU A 39 -12.13 2.83 -20.02
C GLU A 39 -13.13 1.82 -20.61
N ASP A 40 -12.73 0.54 -20.69
CA ASP A 40 -13.51 -0.55 -21.30
C ASP A 40 -14.30 -1.39 -20.28
N LEU A 41 -14.29 -0.98 -19.01
CA LEU A 41 -15.02 -1.67 -17.95
C LEU A 41 -16.51 -1.34 -17.97
N GLU A 42 -17.31 -2.23 -17.38
CA GLU A 42 -18.73 -1.96 -17.17
C GLU A 42 -18.93 -0.73 -16.28
N LYS A 43 -19.75 0.22 -16.75
CA LYS A 43 -20.06 1.46 -16.01
C LYS A 43 -21.46 1.37 -15.42
N PRO A 44 -21.70 1.92 -14.20
CA PRO A 44 -20.75 2.66 -13.36
C PRO A 44 -19.85 1.77 -12.49
N PHE A 45 -20.14 0.48 -12.37
CA PHE A 45 -19.40 -0.46 -11.52
C PHE A 45 -19.13 -1.77 -12.26
N ASP A 46 -17.86 -2.18 -12.26
CA ASP A 46 -17.44 -3.44 -12.84
C ASP A 46 -17.11 -4.45 -11.73
N SER A 47 -17.86 -5.54 -11.70
CA SER A 47 -17.75 -6.56 -10.66
C SER A 47 -16.39 -7.27 -10.63
N LYS A 48 -15.75 -7.41 -11.80
CA LYS A 48 -14.41 -8.02 -11.94
C LYS A 48 -13.36 -7.09 -11.37
N PHE A 49 -13.45 -5.80 -11.68
CA PHE A 49 -12.56 -4.79 -11.12
C PHE A 49 -12.68 -4.69 -9.60
N ILE A 50 -13.90 -4.66 -9.07
CA ILE A 50 -14.13 -4.66 -7.61
C ILE A 50 -13.54 -5.93 -6.98
N SER A 51 -13.74 -7.09 -7.58
CA SER A 51 -13.15 -8.35 -7.11
C SER A 51 -11.62 -8.33 -7.11
N MET A 52 -11.01 -7.72 -8.13
CA MET A 52 -9.56 -7.51 -8.18
C MET A 52 -9.07 -6.61 -7.05
N MET A 53 -9.69 -5.45 -6.85
CA MET A 53 -9.32 -4.51 -5.78
C MET A 53 -9.51 -5.13 -4.39
N ASN A 54 -10.58 -5.89 -4.18
CA ASN A 54 -10.80 -6.65 -2.95
C ASN A 54 -9.73 -7.73 -2.74
N SER A 55 -9.35 -8.44 -3.80
CA SER A 55 -8.29 -9.46 -3.73
C SER A 55 -6.94 -8.85 -3.33
N ILE A 56 -6.63 -7.67 -3.88
CA ILE A 56 -5.44 -6.90 -3.52
C ILE A 56 -5.51 -6.46 -2.05
N GLY A 57 -6.65 -5.89 -1.62
CA GLY A 57 -6.86 -5.47 -0.24
C GLY A 57 -6.67 -6.62 0.76
N ILE A 58 -7.28 -7.78 0.51
CA ILE A 58 -7.14 -8.97 1.35
C ILE A 58 -5.66 -9.41 1.46
N ALA A 59 -4.92 -9.41 0.35
CA ALA A 59 -3.51 -9.77 0.36
C ALA A 59 -2.68 -8.81 1.22
N LEU A 60 -2.94 -7.50 1.13
CA LEU A 60 -2.28 -6.49 1.96
C LEU A 60 -2.61 -6.67 3.45
N CYS A 61 -3.87 -6.90 3.79
CA CYS A 61 -4.31 -7.12 5.17
C CYS A 61 -3.61 -8.33 5.80
N ASN A 62 -3.39 -9.40 5.04
CA ASN A 62 -2.73 -10.61 5.51
C ASN A 62 -1.22 -10.45 5.68
N GLU A 63 -0.59 -9.61 4.85
CA GLU A 63 0.86 -9.34 4.91
C GLU A 63 1.25 -8.37 6.04
N ILE A 64 0.41 -7.35 6.30
CA ILE A 64 0.78 -6.22 7.14
C ILE A 64 0.53 -6.51 8.62
N THR A 65 1.60 -6.63 9.39
CA THR A 65 1.52 -6.74 10.86
C THR A 65 0.97 -5.45 11.48
N GLY A 66 0.07 -5.58 12.45
CA GLY A 66 -0.56 -4.43 13.12
C GLY A 66 -1.72 -3.82 12.34
N PHE A 67 -2.14 -4.42 11.23
CA PHE A 67 -3.35 -4.04 10.49
C PHE A 67 -4.59 -3.98 11.40
N LYS A 68 -5.45 -2.97 11.19
CA LYS A 68 -6.69 -2.76 11.94
C LYS A 68 -7.93 -2.62 11.05
N LEU A 69 -7.81 -1.86 9.95
CA LEU A 69 -8.94 -1.58 9.07
C LEU A 69 -8.46 -1.31 7.64
N ALA A 70 -9.21 -1.82 6.66
CA ALA A 70 -9.05 -1.50 5.25
C ALA A 70 -10.33 -0.85 4.73
N TYR A 71 -10.17 0.21 3.96
CA TYR A 71 -11.22 0.86 3.20
C TYR A 71 -10.82 0.86 1.73
N ILE A 72 -11.69 0.33 0.87
CA ILE A 72 -11.44 0.18 -0.56
C ILE A 72 -12.52 0.95 -1.30
N GLN A 73 -12.12 1.89 -2.15
CA GLN A 73 -13.01 2.71 -2.93
C GLN A 73 -12.37 3.02 -4.28
N SER A 74 -13.09 2.76 -5.37
CA SER A 74 -12.55 2.90 -6.74
C SER A 74 -11.26 2.07 -6.90
N ASP A 75 -10.18 2.73 -7.29
CA ASP A 75 -8.82 2.27 -7.48
C ASP A 75 -7.91 2.56 -6.26
N GLU A 76 -8.48 3.06 -5.16
CA GLU A 76 -7.77 3.37 -3.92
C GLU A 76 -8.01 2.31 -2.83
N ILE A 77 -6.95 1.96 -2.11
CA ILE A 77 -6.98 1.16 -0.89
C ILE A 77 -6.32 1.96 0.24
N SER A 78 -7.10 2.29 1.26
CA SER A 78 -6.66 2.96 2.48
C SER A 78 -6.59 1.97 3.64
N LEU A 79 -5.42 1.82 4.26
CA LEU A 79 -5.17 0.89 5.36
C LEU A 79 -4.81 1.66 6.64
N LEU A 80 -5.42 1.26 7.75
CA LEU A 80 -5.04 1.68 9.09
C LEU A 80 -4.20 0.60 9.77
N ILE A 81 -3.04 1.02 10.26
CA ILE A 81 -2.09 0.19 11.00
C ILE A 81 -1.86 0.83 12.37
N TYR A 82 -1.83 0.01 13.39
CA TYR A 82 -1.47 0.44 14.74
C TYR A 82 -0.67 -0.65 15.45
N ALA A 83 0.51 -0.28 15.95
CA ALA A 83 1.41 -1.13 16.71
C ALA A 83 1.83 -0.42 18.01
N ASN A 84 2.01 -1.19 19.09
CA ASN A 84 2.31 -0.66 20.43
C ASN A 84 3.82 -0.46 20.68
N SER A 85 4.65 -0.85 19.70
CA SER A 85 6.09 -0.69 19.75
C SER A 85 6.70 -0.67 18.35
N ILE A 86 7.95 -0.22 18.24
CA ILE A 86 8.69 -0.24 16.98
C ILE A 86 9.08 -1.68 16.58
N GLU A 87 9.20 -2.57 17.56
CA GLU A 87 9.50 -4.00 17.37
C GLU A 87 8.33 -4.75 16.73
N GLU A 88 7.10 -4.43 17.13
CA GLU A 88 5.86 -4.99 16.57
C GLU A 88 5.47 -4.34 15.23
N SER A 89 6.00 -3.15 14.95
CA SER A 89 5.68 -2.39 13.74
C SER A 89 6.14 -3.09 12.47
N TRP A 90 5.29 -3.11 11.44
CA TRP A 90 5.64 -3.67 10.13
C TRP A 90 6.92 -3.01 9.60
N PHE A 91 7.91 -3.83 9.25
CA PHE A 91 9.27 -3.41 8.88
C PHE A 91 9.99 -2.45 9.84
N LYS A 92 9.62 -2.43 11.12
CA LYS A 92 10.10 -1.44 12.11
C LYS A 92 9.88 -0.01 11.63
N ASN A 93 8.73 0.26 11.01
CA ASN A 93 8.33 1.55 10.45
C ASN A 93 9.30 2.20 9.45
N LYS A 94 10.17 1.41 8.81
CA LYS A 94 11.05 1.91 7.74
C LYS A 94 10.21 2.36 6.55
N PHE A 95 10.13 3.68 6.35
CA PHE A 95 9.24 4.31 5.40
C PHE A 95 9.39 3.75 3.98
N TYR A 96 10.63 3.67 3.49
CA TYR A 96 10.92 3.17 2.15
C TYR A 96 10.47 1.72 1.93
N LYS A 97 10.51 0.86 2.97
CA LYS A 97 10.02 -0.52 2.89
C LYS A 97 8.50 -0.56 2.85
N ILE A 98 7.85 0.23 3.71
CA ILE A 98 6.39 0.32 3.77
C ILE A 98 5.83 0.68 2.39
N ILE A 99 6.29 1.77 1.80
CA ILE A 99 5.74 2.24 0.51
C ILE A 99 6.10 1.30 -0.65
N SER A 100 7.33 0.78 -0.69
CA SER A 100 7.78 -0.05 -1.82
C SER A 100 7.13 -1.44 -1.80
N ILE A 101 7.05 -2.08 -0.63
CA ILE A 101 6.48 -3.42 -0.52
C ILE A 101 4.96 -3.39 -0.64
N SER A 102 4.27 -2.40 -0.08
CA SER A 102 2.82 -2.29 -0.25
C SER A 102 2.41 -2.05 -1.72
N ALA A 103 3.05 -1.09 -2.40
CA ALA A 103 2.83 -0.87 -3.83
C ALA A 103 3.21 -2.09 -4.69
N GLY A 104 4.35 -2.72 -4.37
CA GLY A 104 4.85 -3.90 -5.07
C GLY A 104 3.92 -5.10 -4.93
N LEU A 105 3.44 -5.37 -3.71
CA LEU A 105 2.48 -6.45 -3.44
C LEU A 105 1.15 -6.19 -4.16
N ALA A 106 0.63 -4.96 -4.08
CA ALA A 106 -0.61 -4.60 -4.77
C ALA A 106 -0.52 -4.81 -6.28
N SER A 107 0.59 -4.36 -6.89
CA SER A 107 0.85 -4.53 -8.33
C SER A 107 0.99 -6.01 -8.71
N ALA A 108 1.73 -6.79 -7.92
CA ALA A 108 1.94 -8.21 -8.17
C ALA A 108 0.62 -9.02 -8.06
N VAL A 109 -0.18 -8.77 -7.03
CA VAL A 109 -1.48 -9.43 -6.83
C VAL A 109 -2.46 -9.02 -7.92
N GLY A 110 -2.51 -7.73 -8.26
CA GLY A 110 -3.34 -7.23 -9.37
C GLY A 110 -2.99 -7.90 -10.70
N MET A 111 -1.70 -7.97 -11.04
CA MET A 111 -1.25 -8.66 -12.25
C MET A 111 -1.58 -10.17 -12.20
N GLN A 112 -1.36 -10.83 -11.07
CA GLN A 112 -1.69 -12.25 -10.93
C GLN A 112 -3.19 -12.49 -11.10
N TRP A 113 -4.03 -11.65 -10.50
CA TRP A 113 -5.48 -11.71 -10.61
C TRP A 113 -5.92 -11.54 -12.06
N LYS A 114 -5.36 -10.53 -12.74
CA LYS A 114 -5.60 -10.23 -14.15
C LYS A 114 -5.33 -11.45 -15.05
N TYR A 115 -4.18 -12.11 -14.87
CA TYR A 115 -3.83 -13.31 -15.62
C TYR A 115 -4.78 -14.48 -15.32
N LYS A 116 -5.09 -14.73 -14.04
CA LYS A 116 -6.01 -15.81 -13.64
C LYS A 116 -7.43 -15.64 -14.20
N ASN A 117 -7.87 -14.40 -14.39
CA ASN A 117 -9.22 -14.08 -14.86
C ASN A 117 -9.27 -13.77 -16.37
N ASN A 118 -8.20 -14.09 -17.13
CA ASN A 118 -8.12 -13.88 -18.59
C ASN A 118 -8.48 -12.46 -19.03
N PHE A 119 -8.08 -11.46 -18.25
CA PHE A 119 -8.37 -10.07 -18.55
C PHE A 119 -7.46 -9.59 -19.70
N LYS A 120 -8.04 -9.47 -20.91
CA LYS A 120 -7.32 -9.36 -22.19
C LYS A 120 -6.51 -8.07 -22.40
N LYS A 121 -6.69 -7.07 -21.56
CA LYS A 121 -6.03 -5.76 -21.72
C LYS A 121 -4.53 -5.91 -21.51
N GLU A 122 -3.66 -5.38 -22.36
CA GLU A 122 -2.21 -5.53 -22.20
C GLU A 122 -1.61 -4.67 -21.06
N THR A 123 -2.40 -3.76 -20.49
CA THR A 123 -1.96 -2.80 -19.47
C THR A 123 -1.31 -3.48 -18.25
N ILE A 124 -0.12 -3.02 -17.88
CA ILE A 124 0.54 -3.42 -16.64
C ILE A 124 -0.15 -2.71 -15.47
N ILE A 125 -0.64 -3.49 -14.52
CA ILE A 125 -1.23 -2.97 -13.29
C ILE A 125 -0.10 -2.54 -12.37
N THR A 126 -0.07 -1.25 -12.04
CA THR A 126 0.89 -0.68 -11.10
C THR A 126 0.18 0.24 -10.12
N PHE A 127 0.70 0.31 -8.90
CA PHE A 127 0.18 1.17 -7.85
C PHE A 127 1.28 2.08 -7.32
N ASP A 128 0.91 3.31 -6.93
CA ASP A 128 1.72 4.09 -5.98
C ASP A 128 1.28 3.80 -4.55
N SER A 129 2.16 4.10 -3.60
CA SER A 129 1.88 3.97 -2.17
C SER A 129 2.43 5.17 -1.43
N ARG A 130 1.63 5.66 -0.49
CA ARG A 130 1.95 6.77 0.40
C ARG A 130 1.69 6.31 1.82
N ALA A 131 2.59 6.67 2.73
CA ALA A 131 2.44 6.33 4.13
C ALA A 131 2.65 7.58 4.99
N PHE A 132 1.84 7.75 6.02
CA PHE A 132 1.97 8.85 6.96
C PHE A 132 1.34 8.51 8.30
N VAL A 133 1.88 9.10 9.36
CA VAL A 133 1.29 8.99 10.70
C VAL A 133 0.21 10.05 10.88
N ILE A 134 -0.82 9.72 11.64
CA ILE A 134 -1.95 10.62 11.90
C ILE A 134 -2.32 10.59 13.39
N PRO A 135 -2.71 11.73 14.00
CA PRO A 135 -3.24 11.74 15.36
C PRO A 135 -4.44 10.80 15.51
N GLN A 136 -4.56 10.13 16.66
CA GLN A 136 -5.60 9.12 16.88
C GLN A 136 -7.02 9.68 16.73
N ASN A 137 -7.25 10.93 17.16
CA ASN A 137 -8.51 11.63 17.02
C ASN A 137 -8.88 11.92 15.56
N ASP A 138 -7.91 12.00 14.65
CA ASP A 138 -8.14 12.29 13.22
C ASP A 138 -8.23 11.03 12.35
N VAL A 139 -8.03 9.83 12.91
CA VAL A 139 -8.20 8.57 12.17
C VAL A 139 -9.62 8.45 11.60
N ILE A 140 -10.64 8.78 12.40
CA ILE A 140 -12.03 8.72 11.95
C ILE A 140 -12.28 9.79 10.87
N ASN A 141 -11.76 11.01 11.07
CA ASN A 141 -11.87 12.09 10.11
C ASN A 141 -11.26 11.72 8.75
N TYR A 142 -10.12 11.01 8.76
CA TYR A 142 -9.51 10.49 7.54
C TYR A 142 -10.47 9.58 6.76
N PHE A 143 -11.09 8.59 7.41
CA PHE A 143 -12.01 7.66 6.75
C PHE A 143 -13.35 8.28 6.36
N ILE A 144 -13.82 9.33 7.05
CA ILE A 144 -14.99 10.10 6.60
C ILE A 144 -14.68 10.89 5.32
N TRP A 145 -13.43 11.35 5.15
CA TRP A 145 -12.99 12.06 3.96
C TRP A 145 -12.67 11.15 2.77
N ARG A 146 -12.54 9.84 2.99
CA ARG A 146 -12.39 8.85 1.92
C ARG A 146 -13.75 8.49 1.35
#